data_AF-S3B037-F1
#
_entry.id   AF-S3B037-F1
#
_cell.length_a   1.000
_cell.length_b   1.000
_cell.length_c   1.000
_cell.angle_alpha   90.00
_cell.angle_beta   90.00
_cell.angle_gamma   90.00
#
_symmetry.space_group_name_H-M   'P 1'
#
loop_
_entity.id
_entity.type
_entity.pdbx_description
1 polymer ?
#
loop_
_entity_poly.entity_id
_entity_poly.type
_entity_poly.pdbx_seq_one_letter_code
_entity_poly.pdbx_strand_id
1 'polypeptide(L)'
;MSQIAVRVDDDLKKEATEIFNELGLDMSTAVKLFLKQSVLTRSIPFDLKLDKDYEFDLSNGDYIRTRNLDEYNEVTQNSFKESMKKYEEHGISKCNESVDEYFERMVKENAEL
;
A
#
# COMPACT_ATOMS: atom_id res chain seq x y z
N MET A 1 12.15 -28.37 -3.88
CA MET A 1 12.27 -27.00 -3.34
C MET A 1 12.26 -26.04 -4.51
N SER A 2 11.54 -24.92 -4.41
CA SER A 2 11.53 -23.88 -5.44
C SER A 2 12.67 -22.89 -5.17
N GLN A 3 13.33 -22.42 -6.22
CA GLN A 3 14.44 -21.46 -6.14
C GLN A 3 14.00 -20.10 -6.66
N ILE A 4 14.40 -19.03 -5.97
CA ILE A 4 14.24 -17.64 -6.38
C ILE A 4 15.64 -17.04 -6.55
N ALA A 5 15.89 -16.40 -7.70
CA ALA A 5 17.13 -15.68 -7.97
C ALA A 5 16.79 -14.20 -8.20
N VAL A 6 17.41 -13.31 -7.43
CA VAL A 6 17.22 -11.85 -7.51
C VAL A 6 18.57 -11.22 -7.78
N ARG A 7 18.62 -10.30 -8.76
CA ARG A 7 19.80 -9.47 -9.00
C ARG A 7 19.66 -8.19 -8.19
N VAL A 8 20.70 -7.84 -7.45
CA VAL A 8 20.79 -6.64 -6.62
C VAL A 8 22.20 -6.09 -6.76
N ASP A 9 22.37 -4.80 -6.51
CA ASP A 9 23.68 -4.16 -6.46
C ASP A 9 24.50 -4.68 -5.27
N ASP A 10 25.82 -4.71 -5.44
CA ASP A 10 26.74 -5.26 -4.44
C ASP A 10 26.70 -4.47 -3.12
N ASP A 11 26.58 -3.15 -3.21
CA ASP A 11 26.48 -2.27 -2.03
C ASP A 11 25.19 -2.52 -1.25
N LEU A 12 24.04 -2.59 -1.94
CA LEU A 12 22.75 -2.90 -1.31
C LEU A 12 22.78 -4.26 -0.62
N LYS A 13 23.37 -5.27 -1.27
CA LYS A 13 23.51 -6.62 -0.69
C LYS A 13 24.37 -6.58 0.56
N LYS A 14 25.47 -5.84 0.55
CA LYS A 14 26.38 -5.71 1.69
C LYS A 14 25.68 -5.04 2.87
N GLU A 15 25.07 -3.87 2.66
CA GLU A 15 24.35 -3.13 3.70
C GLU A 15 23.21 -3.96 4.31
N ALA A 16 22.37 -4.59 3.47
CA ALA A 16 21.29 -5.44 3.95
C ALA A 16 21.82 -6.64 4.76
N THR A 17 22.96 -7.23 4.36
CA THR A 17 23.58 -8.34 5.10
C THR A 17 24.07 -7.92 6.47
N GLU A 18 24.69 -6.74 6.58
CA GLU A 18 25.14 -6.18 7.86
C GLU A 18 23.96 -5.98 8.82
N ILE A 19 22.89 -5.33 8.34
CA ILE A 19 21.66 -5.11 9.13
C ILE A 19 21.04 -6.43 9.58
N PHE A 20 20.90 -7.41 8.68
CA PHE A 20 20.28 -8.69 9.03
C PHE A 20 21.13 -9.49 10.03
N ASN A 21 22.46 -9.45 9.91
CA ASN A 21 23.35 -10.10 10.87
C ASN A 21 23.26 -9.48 12.26
N GLU A 22 23.13 -8.16 12.37
CA GLU A 22 22.90 -7.47 13.64
C GLU A 22 21.58 -7.91 14.30
N LEU A 23 20.57 -8.23 13.49
CA LEU A 23 19.30 -8.79 13.93
C LEU A 23 19.34 -10.31 14.17
N GLY A 24 20.48 -10.96 13.96
CA GLY A 24 20.64 -12.42 14.11
C GLY A 24 19.97 -13.23 12.98
N LEU A 25 19.79 -12.65 11.80
CA LEU A 25 19.16 -13.26 10.64
C LEU A 25 20.15 -13.40 9.48
N ASP A 26 20.09 -14.52 8.77
CA ASP A 26 20.75 -14.63 7.47
C ASP A 26 19.86 -14.05 6.35
N MET A 27 20.47 -13.69 5.22
CA MET A 27 19.78 -13.12 4.06
C MET A 27 18.60 -13.99 3.59
N SER A 28 18.77 -15.32 3.64
CA SER A 28 17.74 -16.26 3.23
C SER A 28 16.53 -16.24 4.17
N THR A 29 16.74 -16.11 5.47
CA THR A 29 15.66 -16.03 6.46
C THR A 29 14.93 -14.71 6.35
N ALA A 30 15.64 -13.60 6.16
CA ALA A 30 15.02 -12.28 5.94
C ALA A 30 14.09 -12.28 4.71
N VAL A 31 14.55 -12.81 3.57
CA VAL A 31 13.72 -12.93 2.35
C VAL A 31 12.53 -13.86 2.57
N LYS A 32 12.70 -14.98 3.29
CA LYS A 32 11.57 -15.87 3.64
C LYS A 32 10.54 -15.17 4.53
N LEU A 33 10.98 -14.38 5.49
CA LEU A 33 10.09 -13.61 6.38
C LEU A 33 9.27 -12.61 5.56
N PHE A 34 9.91 -11.87 4.66
CA PHE A 34 9.23 -10.97 3.73
C PHE A 34 8.12 -11.70 2.96
N LEU A 35 8.44 -12.81 2.30
CA LEU A 35 7.45 -13.58 1.52
C LEU A 35 6.31 -14.13 2.38
N LYS A 36 6.61 -14.65 3.58
CA LYS A 36 5.59 -15.14 4.51
C LYS A 36 4.65 -14.03 4.95
N GLN A 37 5.20 -12.86 5.27
CA GLN A 37 4.39 -11.71 5.69
C GLN A 37 3.48 -11.26 4.55
N SER A 38 4.01 -11.16 3.32
CA SER A 38 3.20 -10.77 2.16
C SER A 38 2.03 -11.72 1.90
N VAL A 39 2.25 -13.03 2.09
CA VAL A 39 1.19 -14.05 1.96
C VAL A 39 0.16 -13.94 3.08
N LEU A 40 0.62 -13.71 4.33
CA LEU A 40 -0.23 -13.60 5.50
C LEU A 40 -1.17 -12.39 5.41
N THR A 41 -0.63 -11.23 5.04
CA THR A 41 -1.39 -9.96 5.00
C THR A 41 -2.05 -9.70 3.65
N ARG A 42 -1.77 -10.52 2.63
CA ARG A 42 -2.20 -10.27 1.23
C ARG A 42 -1.79 -8.88 0.72
N SER A 43 -0.65 -8.38 1.18
CA SER A 43 -0.15 -7.04 0.86
C SER A 43 1.38 -7.04 0.74
N ILE A 44 1.97 -5.92 0.33
CA ILE A 44 3.41 -5.71 0.46
C ILE A 44 3.69 -5.26 1.91
N PRO A 45 4.62 -5.90 2.63
CA PRO A 45 4.84 -5.69 4.06
C PRO A 45 5.72 -4.47 4.35
N PHE A 46 5.49 -3.39 3.61
CA PHE A 46 6.01 -2.04 3.84
C PHE A 46 5.16 -1.05 3.05
N ASP A 47 5.12 0.20 3.50
CA ASP A 47 4.37 1.25 2.83
C ASP A 47 5.02 1.62 1.48
N LEU A 48 4.21 1.73 0.43
CA LEU A 48 4.64 2.26 -0.86
C LEU A 48 4.38 3.77 -0.90
N LYS A 49 5.43 4.57 -0.70
CA LYS A 49 5.39 6.04 -0.77
C LYS A 49 6.36 6.54 -1.83
N LEU A 50 5.98 7.57 -2.59
CA LEU A 50 6.91 8.36 -3.39
C LEU A 50 7.39 9.51 -2.49
N ASP A 51 8.70 9.78 -2.45
CA ASP A 51 9.38 10.78 -1.58
C ASP A 51 8.81 12.22 -1.61
N LYS A 52 7.78 12.48 -2.41
CA LYS A 52 7.19 13.81 -2.63
C LYS A 52 5.84 14.03 -1.96
N ASP A 53 5.33 13.08 -1.19
CA ASP A 53 4.22 13.37 -0.28
C ASP A 53 4.80 14.13 0.93
N TYR A 54 5.17 15.39 0.71
CA TYR A 54 5.45 16.35 1.77
C TYR A 54 4.31 16.28 2.78
N GLU A 55 4.62 15.86 4.00
CA GLU A 55 3.79 16.06 5.17
C GLU A 55 3.51 17.56 5.30
N PHE A 56 2.36 18.01 4.84
CA PHE A 56 1.78 19.23 5.38
C PHE A 56 1.03 18.83 6.64
N ASP A 57 1.68 19.04 7.77
CA ASP A 57 1.04 19.00 9.08
C ASP A 57 0.05 20.16 9.14
N LEU A 58 -1.23 19.88 8.87
CA LEU A 58 -2.28 20.82 9.23
C LEU A 58 -2.36 20.78 10.75
N SER A 59 -2.30 21.95 11.39
CA SER A 59 -2.20 22.16 12.84
C SER A 59 -3.27 21.48 13.72
N ASN A 60 -4.19 20.73 13.11
CA ASN A 60 -5.33 20.09 13.73
C ASN A 60 -5.35 18.56 13.56
N GLY A 61 -4.34 17.93 12.95
CA GLY A 61 -4.17 16.47 12.94
C GLY A 61 -4.99 15.68 11.91
N ASP A 62 -5.63 16.34 10.94
CA ASP A 62 -6.39 15.69 9.88
C ASP A 62 -5.65 15.71 8.53
N TYR A 63 -5.64 14.59 7.81
CA TYR A 63 -5.02 14.44 6.48
C TYR A 63 -6.05 14.55 5.35
N ILE A 64 -5.90 15.53 4.46
CA ILE A 64 -6.68 15.61 3.21
C ILE A 64 -5.83 15.04 2.07
N ARG A 65 -6.19 13.86 1.56
CA ARG A 65 -5.60 13.29 0.33
C ARG A 65 -6.16 14.00 -0.90
N THR A 66 -5.44 14.94 -1.48
CA THR A 66 -5.74 15.47 -2.82
C THR A 66 -4.52 15.28 -3.72
N ARG A 67 -4.43 14.13 -4.40
CA ARG A 67 -3.53 14.00 -5.56
C ARG A 67 -4.12 14.80 -6.72
N ASN A 68 -3.33 15.70 -7.31
CA ASN A 68 -3.74 16.48 -8.47
C ASN A 68 -3.67 15.58 -9.72
N LEU A 69 -4.71 15.61 -10.56
CA LEU A 69 -4.92 14.63 -11.64
C LEU A 69 -3.89 14.73 -12.79
N ASP A 70 -3.20 15.85 -12.88
CA ASP A 70 -2.35 16.20 -14.03
C ASP A 70 -1.00 15.48 -14.07
N GLU A 71 -0.61 14.79 -13.00
CA GLU A 71 0.65 14.00 -12.94
C GLU A 71 0.58 12.64 -13.66
N TYR A 72 -0.60 12.24 -14.13
CA TYR A 72 -0.78 10.95 -14.79
C TYR A 72 -0.62 11.04 -16.31
N ASN A 73 -0.22 9.95 -16.97
CA ASN A 73 -0.24 9.89 -18.44
C ASN A 73 -1.68 10.07 -18.98
N GLU A 74 -1.80 10.54 -20.23
CA GLU A 74 -3.09 10.90 -20.83
C GLU A 74 -4.11 9.75 -20.78
N VAL A 75 -3.66 8.51 -20.91
CA VAL A 75 -4.50 7.29 -20.80
C VAL A 75 -5.12 7.16 -19.40
N THR A 76 -4.34 7.43 -18.35
CA THR A 76 -4.78 7.33 -16.95
C THR A 76 -5.64 8.53 -16.55
N GLN A 77 -5.34 9.72 -17.06
CA GLN A 77 -6.23 10.87 -16.92
C GLN A 77 -7.60 10.61 -17.55
N ASN A 78 -7.61 10.00 -18.74
CA ASN A 78 -8.84 9.68 -19.46
C ASN A 78 -9.63 8.57 -18.77
N SER A 79 -8.98 7.53 -18.25
CA SER A 79 -9.68 6.47 -17.50
C SER A 79 -10.26 6.97 -16.18
N PHE A 80 -9.57 7.90 -15.50
CA PHE A 80 -10.08 8.55 -14.31
C PHE A 80 -11.25 9.49 -14.62
N LYS A 81 -11.14 10.33 -15.65
CA LYS A 81 -12.24 11.19 -16.12
C LYS A 81 -13.46 10.38 -16.56
N GLU A 82 -13.25 9.27 -17.26
CA GLU A 82 -14.32 8.35 -17.67
C GLU A 82 -14.98 7.68 -16.46
N SER A 83 -14.19 7.29 -15.45
CA SER A 83 -14.71 6.74 -14.20
C SER A 83 -15.53 7.78 -13.43
N MET A 84 -15.03 9.02 -13.30
CA MET A 84 -15.74 10.15 -12.68
C MET A 84 -17.06 10.48 -13.39
N LYS A 85 -17.05 10.50 -14.72
CA LYS A 85 -18.27 10.71 -15.52
C LYS A 85 -19.29 9.59 -15.31
N LYS A 86 -18.84 8.33 -15.21
CA LYS A 86 -19.72 7.20 -14.87
C LYS A 86 -20.35 7.36 -13.49
N TYR A 87 -19.61 7.87 -12.50
CA TYR A 87 -20.15 8.17 -11.16
C TYR A 87 -21.20 9.28 -11.18
N GLU A 88 -20.99 10.35 -11.96
CA GLU A 88 -21.95 11.45 -12.11
C GLU A 88 -23.24 11.01 -12.83
N GLU A 89 -23.13 10.14 -13.85
CA GLU A 89 -24.29 9.64 -14.62
C GLU A 89 -25.07 8.54 -13.89
N HIS A 90 -24.41 7.66 -13.13
CA HIS A 90 -25.03 6.50 -12.49
C HIS A 90 -25.37 6.70 -11.00
N GLY A 91 -25.14 7.90 -10.47
CA GLY A 91 -25.73 8.34 -9.19
C GLY A 91 -25.35 7.50 -7.97
N ILE A 92 -24.15 6.90 -7.96
CA ILE A 92 -23.66 6.22 -6.75
C ILE A 92 -23.04 7.28 -5.85
N SER A 93 -23.79 7.68 -4.83
CA SER A 93 -23.34 8.60 -3.79
C SER A 93 -22.05 8.08 -3.15
N LYS A 94 -21.09 8.99 -2.96
CA LYS A 94 -19.82 8.71 -2.28
C LYS A 94 -20.12 8.11 -0.91
N CYS A 95 -19.58 6.92 -0.62
CA CYS A 95 -19.71 6.33 0.70
C CYS A 95 -18.98 7.25 1.69
N ASN A 96 -19.75 7.89 2.58
CA ASN A 96 -19.21 8.71 3.68
C ASN A 96 -18.83 7.86 4.90
N GLU A 97 -18.96 6.52 4.82
CA GLU A 97 -18.52 5.63 5.90
C GLU A 97 -17.00 5.57 5.93
N SER A 98 -16.42 5.73 7.13
CA SER A 98 -15.00 5.48 7.34
C SER A 98 -14.71 4.00 7.09
N VAL A 99 -13.48 3.69 6.64
CA VAL A 99 -13.01 2.31 6.44
C VAL A 99 -13.17 1.49 7.73
N ASP A 100 -12.96 2.11 8.88
CA ASP A 100 -13.10 1.47 10.18
C ASP A 100 -14.56 1.10 10.49
N GLU A 101 -15.51 1.99 10.17
CA GLU A 101 -16.94 1.75 10.36
C GLU A 101 -17.45 0.63 9.44
N TYR A 102 -16.90 0.54 8.22
CA TYR A 102 -17.19 -0.56 7.29
C TYR A 102 -16.74 -1.91 7.86
N PHE A 103 -15.52 -1.98 8.41
CA PHE A 103 -15.00 -3.22 8.99
C PHE A 103 -15.75 -3.62 10.26
N GLU A 104 -16.09 -2.68 11.14
CA GLU A 104 -16.90 -2.98 12.33
C GLU A 104 -18.29 -3.51 11.96
N ARG A 105 -18.93 -2.93 10.94
CA ARG A 105 -20.22 -3.42 10.44
C ARG A 105 -20.07 -4.82 9.86
N MET A 106 -19.08 -5.07 9.01
CA MET A 106 -18.86 -6.38 8.41
C MET A 106 -18.59 -7.45 9.48
N VAL A 107 -17.78 -7.15 10.49
CA VAL A 107 -17.51 -8.10 11.58
C VAL A 107 -18.78 -8.37 12.38
N LYS A 108 -19.58 -7.35 12.70
CA LYS A 108 -20.87 -7.54 13.40
C LYS A 108 -21.89 -8.35 12.59
N GLU A 109 -22.04 -8.05 11.31
CA GLU A 109 -22.99 -8.73 10.41
C GLU A 109 -22.62 -10.19 10.17
N ASN A 110 -21.34 -10.55 10.29
CA ASN A 110 -20.86 -11.93 10.08
C ASN A 110 -20.53 -12.67 11.39
N ALA A 111 -20.62 -12.01 12.55
CA ALA A 111 -20.31 -12.61 13.85
C ALA A 111 -21.54 -13.16 14.60
N GLU A 112 -22.76 -13.01 14.06
CA GLU A 112 -23.91 -13.80 14.51
C GLU A 112 -24.22 -14.93 13.52
N LEU A 113 -23.46 -16.03 13.61
CA LEU A 113 -23.85 -17.41 13.30
C LEU A 113 -22.97 -18.40 14.08
#